data_AF-A0A368X7V0-F1
#
_entry.id   AF-A0A368X7V0-F1
#
_cell.length_a   1.000
_cell.length_b   1.000
_cell.length_c   1.000
_cell.angle_alpha   90.00
_cell.angle_beta   90.00
_cell.angle_gamma   90.00
#
_symmetry.space_group_name_H-M   'P 1'
#
loop_
_entity.id
_entity.type
_entity.pdbx_description
1 polymer ?
#
loop_
_entity_poly.entity_id
_entity_poly.type
_entity_poly.pdbx_seq_one_letter_code
_entity_poly.pdbx_strand_id
1 'polypeptide(L)' 'MTDIKADKHALAEQLGCFVESHGVEEAGKLLSRFLLGLAHSAEAKEIEFTDHVGRVLIEPTSVPEAAKH' A
#
# COMPACT_ATOMS: atom_id res chain seq x y z
N MET A 1 -22.47 -11.63 -1.24
CA MET A 1 -21.10 -11.91 -1.74
C MET A 1 -20.75 -10.71 -2.60
N THR A 2 -19.96 -9.77 -2.09
CA THR A 2 -19.58 -8.55 -2.83
C THR A 2 -18.72 -8.94 -4.02
N ASP A 3 -18.96 -8.33 -5.17
CA ASP A 3 -18.17 -8.55 -6.37
C ASP A 3 -16.82 -7.85 -6.19
N ILE A 4 -15.76 -8.64 -6.01
CA ILE A 4 -14.38 -8.17 -5.85
C ILE A 4 -13.97 -7.20 -6.98
N LYS A 5 -14.56 -7.33 -8.19
CA LYS A 5 -14.28 -6.39 -9.29
C LYS A 5 -14.88 -5.01 -9.03
N ALA A 6 -16.11 -4.95 -8.52
CA ALA A 6 -16.75 -3.70 -8.14
C ALA A 6 -15.98 -3.04 -6.98
N ASP A 7 -15.54 -3.84 -6.00
CA ASP A 7 -14.78 -3.35 -4.84
C ASP A 7 -13.42 -2.75 -5.26
N LYS A 8 -12.73 -3.38 -6.22
CA LYS A 8 -11.46 -2.85 -6.76
C LYS A 8 -11.65 -1.52 -7.49
N HIS A 9 -12.73 -1.35 -8.24
CA HIS A 9 -12.99 -0.12 -8.97
C HIS A 9 -13.32 1.03 -8.01
N ALA A 10 -14.20 0.77 -7.03
CA ALA A 10 -14.53 1.74 -5.99
C ALA A 10 -13.30 2.17 -5.18
N LEU A 11 -12.42 1.23 -4.83
CA LEU A 11 -11.17 1.54 -4.14
C LEU A 11 -10.23 2.40 -5.00
N ALA A 12 -10.12 2.10 -6.30
CA ALA A 12 -9.30 2.90 -7.21
C ALA A 12 -9.83 4.34 -7.34
N GLU A 13 -11.15 4.53 -7.41
CA GLU A 13 -11.78 5.85 -7.45
C GLU A 13 -11.51 6.64 -6.16
N GLN A 14 -11.66 6.00 -4.99
CA GLN A 14 -11.36 6.64 -3.70
C GLN A 14 -9.89 7.07 -3.58
N LEU A 15 -8.96 6.24 -4.05
CA LEU A 15 -7.54 6.59 -4.09
C LEU A 15 -7.29 7.78 -5.04
N GLY A 16 -7.96 7.81 -6.20
CA GLY A 16 -7.92 8.94 -7.12
C GLY A 16 -8.36 10.24 -6.46
N CYS A 17 -9.54 10.27 -5.83
CA CYS A 17 -10.05 11.43 -5.12
C CYS A 17 -9.12 11.89 -3.98
N PHE A 18 -8.48 10.95 -3.27
CA PHE A 18 -7.52 11.26 -2.21
C PHE A 18 -6.27 11.96 -2.78
N VAL A 19 -5.72 11.46 -3.88
CA VAL A 19 -4.57 12.07 -4.58
C VAL A 19 -4.92 13.48 -5.06
N GLU A 20 -6.11 13.69 -5.62
CA GLU A 20 -6.57 15.02 -6.05
C GLU A 20 -6.70 15.99 -4.87
N SER A 21 -7.16 15.51 -3.71
CA SER A 21 -7.42 16.33 -2.52
C SER A 21 -6.17 16.66 -1.70
N HIS A 22 -5.17 15.79 -1.70
CA HIS A 22 -4.02 15.87 -0.79
C HIS A 22 -2.65 15.83 -1.49
N GLY A 23 -2.63 15.59 -2.80
CA GLY A 23 -1.41 15.51 -3.59
C GLY A 23 -0.75 14.14 -3.55
N VAL A 24 0.14 13.93 -4.53
CA VAL A 24 0.83 12.66 -4.76
C VAL A 24 1.75 12.28 -3.59
N GLU A 25 2.36 13.26 -2.92
CA GLU A 25 3.30 13.01 -1.82
C GLU A 25 2.60 12.36 -0.62
N GLU A 26 1.49 12.93 -0.15
CA GLU A 26 0.75 12.40 1.00
C GLU A 26 0.06 11.07 0.68
N ALA A 27 -0.49 10.94 -0.54
CA ALA A 27 -1.01 9.67 -1.01
C ALA A 27 0.07 8.57 -1.04
N GLY A 28 1.28 8.91 -1.48
CA GLY A 28 2.44 8.01 -1.47
C GLY A 28 2.85 7.58 -0.07
N LYS A 29 2.85 8.49 0.91
CA LYS A 29 3.11 8.16 2.33
C LYS A 29 2.08 7.17 2.89
N LEU A 30 0.79 7.38 2.60
CA LEU A 30 -0.27 6.47 3.03
C LEU A 30 -0.11 5.08 2.40
N LEU A 31 0.08 5.03 1.08
CA LEU A 31 0.22 3.78 0.34
C LEU A 31 1.46 2.99 0.77
N SER A 32 2.59 3.67 0.94
CA SER A 32 3.83 3.04 1.43
C SER A 32 3.66 2.46 2.84
N ARG A 33 2.94 3.14 3.74
CA ARG A 33 2.65 2.60 5.08
C ARG A 33 1.78 1.36 5.03
N PHE A 34 0.77 1.33 4.16
CA PHE A 34 -0.07 0.16 3.94
C PHE A 34 0.74 -1.03 3.41
N LEU A 35 1.56 -0.82 2.38
CA LEU A 35 2.43 -1.84 1.79
C LEU A 35 3.44 -2.41 2.81
N LEU A 36 4.03 -1.55 3.64
CA LEU A 36 4.88 -1.97 4.75
C LEU A 36 4.11 -2.79 5.80
N GLY A 37 2.85 -2.42 6.09
CA GLY A 37 1.98 -3.18 7.00
C GLY A 37 1.63 -4.58 6.47
N LEU A 38 1.42 -4.71 5.15
CA LEU A 38 1.25 -6.02 4.50
C LEU A 38 2.51 -6.87 4.62
N ALA A 39 3.67 -6.29 4.32
CA ALA A 39 4.94 -7.00 4.41
C ALA A 39 5.26 -7.43 5.85
N HIS A 40 4.97 -6.58 6.83
CA HIS A 40 5.06 -6.94 8.24
C HIS A 40 4.12 -8.09 8.63
N SER A 41 2.86 -8.03 8.21
CA SER A 41 1.85 -9.06 8.52
C SER A 41 2.16 -10.41 7.86
N ALA A 42 2.86 -10.39 6.72
CA ALA A 42 3.33 -11.58 6.03
C ALA A 42 4.66 -12.11 6.59
N GLU A 43 5.25 -11.46 7.59
CA GLU A 43 6.62 -11.72 8.09
C GLU A 43 7.67 -11.75 6.96
N ALA A 44 7.41 -11.00 5.89
CA ALA A 44 8.23 -11.00 4.69
C ALA A 44 9.43 -10.08 4.87
N LYS A 45 10.63 -10.58 4.54
CA LYS A 45 11.85 -9.76 4.46
C LYS A 45 11.84 -8.83 3.25
N GLU A 46 11.09 -9.20 2.22
CA GLU A 46 10.96 -8.49 0.97
C GLU A 46 9.61 -8.85 0.32
N ILE A 47 8.93 -7.88 -0.28
CA ILE A 47 7.80 -8.11 -1.19
C ILE A 47 8.02 -7.32 -2.48
N GLU A 48 7.82 -7.98 -3.62
CA GLU A 48 7.89 -7.38 -4.94
C GLU A 48 6.52 -7.47 -5.65
N PHE A 49 6.10 -6.36 -6.24
CA PHE A 49 4.96 -6.29 -7.16
C PHE A 49 5.45 -5.74 -8.50
N THR A 50 5.20 -6.49 -9.59
CA THR A 50 5.65 -6.12 -10.94
C THR A 50 4.50 -6.26 -11.93
N ASP A 51 4.33 -5.26 -12.79
CA ASP A 51 3.38 -5.26 -13.90
C ASP A 51 3.98 -4.58 -15.15
N HIS A 52 3.12 -4.31 -16.14
CA HIS A 52 3.51 -3.64 -17.38
C HIS A 52 3.87 -2.16 -17.22
N VAL A 53 3.53 -1.53 -16.09
CA VAL A 53 3.82 -0.14 -15.77
C VAL A 53 5.15 -0.01 -15.02
N GLY A 54 5.49 -0.98 -14.16
CA GLY A 54 6.78 -0.98 -13.49
C GLY A 54 6.91 -2.00 -12.36
N ARG A 55 7.83 -1.70 -11.44
CA ARG A 55 8.15 -2.52 -10.26
C ARG A 55 8.06 -1.70 -8.98
N VAL A 56 7.42 -2.26 -7.96
CA VAL A 56 7.46 -1.80 -6.57
C VAL A 56 8.17 -2.87 -5.75
N LEU A 57 9.25 -2.47 -5.08
CA LEU A 57 10.00 -3.30 -4.13
C LEU A 57 9.82 -2.73 -2.73
N ILE A 58 9.45 -3.59 -1.77
CA ILE A 58 9.25 -3.22 -0.37
C ILE A 58 10.23 -4.04 0.47
N GLU A 59 11.13 -3.34 1.16
CA GLU A 59 12.11 -3.91 2.07
C GLU A 59 11.83 -3.39 3.48
N PRO A 60 11.00 -4.10 4.29
CA PRO A 60 10.76 -3.71 5.67
C PRO A 60 12.07 -3.85 6.45
N THR A 61 12.68 -2.71 6.78
CA THR A 61 13.69 -2.70 7.83
C THR A 61 12.94 -2.94 9.14
N SER A 62 13.46 -3.87 9.95
CA SER A 62 12.86 -4.31 11.21
C SER A 62 12.18 -3.15 11.95
N VAL A 63 10.88 -3.27 12.20
CA VAL A 63 10.12 -2.26 12.95
C VAL A 63 10.82 -2.04 14.29
N PRO A 64 11.23 -0.81 14.64
CA PRO A 64 11.74 -0.53 15.98
C PRO A 64 10.70 -1.02 17.00
N GLU A 65 11.12 -1.73 18.03
CA GLU A 65 10.24 -2.35 19.05
C GLU A 65 9.20 -1.38 19.66
N ALA A 66 9.39 -0.07 19.51
CA ALA A 66 8.53 1.00 20.01
C ALA A 66 7.14 1.13 19.35
N ALA A 67 6.81 0.38 18.30
CA ALA A 67 5.50 0.48 17.62
C ALA A 67 4.47 -0.59 18.06
N LYS A 68 4.69 -1.29 19.18
CA LYS A 68 3.81 -2.36 19.71
C LYS A 68 2.77 -1.90 20.75
N HIS A 69 2.46 -0.61 20.85
CA HIS A 69 1.51 -0.08 21.84
C HIS A 69 0.37 0.71 21.19
#